data_AF-A0A067EK75-F1
#
_entry.id   AF-A0A067EK75-F1
#
_cell.length_a   1.000
_cell.length_b   1.000
_cell.length_c   1.000
_cell.angle_alpha   90.00
_cell.angle_beta   90.00
_cell.angle_gamma   90.00
#
_symmetry.space_group_name_H-M   'P 1'
#
loop_
_entity.id
_entity.type
_entity.pdbx_description
1 polymer ?
#
loop_
_entity_poly.entity_id
_entity_poly.type
_entity_poly.pdbx_seq_one_letter_code
_entity_poly.pdbx_strand_id
1 'polypeptide(L)'
;MTLMKLQLQNLILIDVDLRGRVKSGLKTFSILEFREPAKLIEIVKKRFISLGGVIFEGYSVSSICTYENAAVLLLAEGKILSSHLIIDAMGNFSPVVKQIRSGRKPDGVCLVVGSCARGFKDNSTSDVIYSSSSVKKVGDSEVQLFWEAFPAGSGPLDRTTYMFTYIDPQAGSPKLEELLERYWDLMPEYQGVTLDNLEIQRVIYGIFPTYRDSPLPAAFNRILQFGDASGIQSPVSFGGFGSLTRHLGRLSTGVYEAVRGDFVDSYSLSLLNPYMPNLSASWLFQRAMSAKQQSDVSPDFINELLYVNFQCMQKLGDPVLRPFLQDVIKFGPLAKTLGLVMLNKPQIIPSIFKQVGIPVLVDWSGHFFMLGYYTLLSTFADPVIRSLLNAFPPRMKYEWNRYLEAWKYGSGLDYKL
;
A
#
# COMPACT_ATOMS: atom_id res chain seq x y z
N MET A 1 -3.81 12.47 15.92
CA MET A 1 -3.35 12.57 14.51
C MET A 1 -3.75 11.26 13.86
N THR A 2 -4.91 11.24 13.21
CA THR A 2 -5.53 10.03 12.68
C THR A 2 -4.86 9.69 11.36
N LEU A 3 -4.16 8.55 11.30
CA LEU A 3 -3.69 7.99 10.04
C LEU A 3 -4.91 7.48 9.26
N MET A 4 -4.99 7.83 7.97
CA MET A 4 -6.08 7.47 7.06
C MET A 4 -5.50 6.75 5.85
N LYS A 5 -5.88 5.49 5.62
CA LYS A 5 -5.61 4.75 4.37
C LYS A 5 -6.78 4.97 3.40
N LEU A 6 -6.49 5.02 2.10
CA LEU A 6 -7.48 5.22 1.04
C LEU A 6 -7.05 4.43 -0.22
N GLN A 7 -8.00 3.87 -0.96
CA GLN A 7 -7.81 3.30 -2.30
C GLN A 7 -8.41 4.26 -3.31
N LEU A 8 -7.68 4.50 -4.39
CA LEU A 8 -8.22 5.10 -5.59
C LEU A 8 -8.10 4.08 -6.70
N GLN A 9 -9.24 3.68 -7.26
CA GLN A 9 -9.30 2.99 -8.54
C GLN A 9 -9.91 3.99 -9.52
N ASN A 10 -9.12 4.42 -10.51
CA ASN A 10 -9.52 4.95 -11.82
C ASN A 10 -8.33 5.67 -12.47
N LEU A 11 -8.18 5.47 -13.78
CA LEU A 11 -7.15 6.07 -14.62
C LEU A 11 -7.28 7.61 -14.59
N ILE A 12 -6.17 8.33 -14.36
CA ILE A 12 -6.11 9.79 -14.55
C ILE A 12 -5.41 10.05 -15.88
N LEU A 13 -6.17 10.48 -16.89
CA LEU A 13 -5.61 11.08 -18.11
C LEU A 13 -5.49 12.58 -17.86
N ILE A 14 -4.25 13.10 -17.84
CA ILE A 14 -3.99 14.54 -17.75
C ILE A 14 -3.89 15.06 -19.18
N ASP A 15 -4.93 15.77 -19.63
CA ASP A 15 -4.89 16.60 -20.84
C ASP A 15 -5.32 18.02 -20.44
N VAL A 16 -4.61 19.03 -20.93
CA VAL A 16 -4.78 20.45 -20.57
C VAL A 16 -5.09 21.23 -21.84
N ASP A 17 -6.32 21.72 -22.04
CA ASP A 17 -6.55 22.96 -22.81
C ASP A 17 -7.91 23.67 -22.60
N LEU A 18 -7.85 24.98 -22.87
CA LEU A 18 -8.73 26.14 -22.74
C LEU A 18 -10.01 26.08 -23.60
N ARG A 19 -11.20 26.05 -22.97
CA ARG A 19 -12.47 26.77 -23.31
C ARG A 19 -13.72 25.96 -22.90
N GLY A 20 -14.42 26.44 -21.86
CA GLY A 20 -15.51 25.72 -21.21
C GLY A 20 -16.87 25.69 -21.92
N ARG A 21 -17.63 24.60 -21.67
CA ARG A 21 -19.04 24.59 -21.22
C ARG A 21 -19.52 23.16 -20.86
N VAL A 22 -20.61 23.09 -20.08
CA VAL A 22 -21.03 22.05 -19.11
C VAL A 22 -22.13 21.10 -19.62
N LYS A 23 -22.17 19.81 -19.20
CA LYS A 23 -23.35 19.07 -18.64
C LYS A 23 -23.04 17.63 -18.15
N SER A 24 -23.80 17.23 -17.11
CA SER A 24 -23.81 16.03 -16.21
C SER A 24 -23.78 14.64 -16.87
N GLY A 25 -23.33 13.52 -16.28
CA GLY A 25 -22.76 13.17 -14.96
C GLY A 25 -22.88 11.63 -14.75
N LEU A 26 -22.00 10.95 -14.00
CA LEU A 26 -22.29 9.65 -13.35
C LEU A 26 -21.26 9.29 -12.25
N LYS A 27 -21.68 8.50 -11.25
CA LYS A 27 -20.96 8.21 -10.00
C LYS A 27 -20.00 7.01 -10.10
N THR A 28 -18.86 7.09 -9.39
CA THR A 28 -17.98 5.94 -9.11
C THR A 28 -17.91 5.70 -7.59
N PHE A 29 -17.96 4.44 -7.13
CA PHE A 29 -17.84 4.04 -5.72
C PHE A 29 -16.38 3.73 -5.34
N SER A 30 -15.95 4.16 -4.15
CA SER A 30 -14.60 3.98 -3.61
C SER A 30 -14.62 3.42 -2.17
N ILE A 31 -13.62 2.58 -1.87
CA ILE A 31 -13.34 2.02 -0.54
C ILE A 31 -12.13 2.75 0.07
N LEU A 32 -12.12 2.78 1.41
CA LEU A 32 -11.06 3.14 2.37
C LEU A 32 -11.11 4.52 3.08
N GLU A 33 -10.84 4.38 4.38
CA GLU A 33 -10.62 5.21 5.59
C GLU A 33 -10.54 6.75 5.51
N PHE A 34 -11.29 7.39 4.63
CA PHE A 34 -11.70 8.77 4.88
C PHE A 34 -13.01 8.82 5.64
N ARG A 35 -13.16 9.86 6.46
CA ARG A 35 -14.45 10.26 7.03
C ARG A 35 -15.55 10.23 5.94
N GLU A 36 -15.23 10.69 4.72
CA GLU A 36 -16.08 10.67 3.52
C GLU A 36 -15.23 10.54 2.22
N PRO A 37 -14.89 9.33 1.72
CA PRO A 37 -14.01 9.15 0.56
C PRO A 37 -14.56 9.78 -0.72
N ALA A 38 -15.88 9.71 -0.91
CA ALA A 38 -16.57 10.35 -2.04
C ALA A 38 -16.35 11.86 -2.05
N LYS A 39 -16.32 12.51 -0.87
CA LYS A 39 -16.09 13.96 -0.78
C LYS A 39 -14.66 14.32 -1.14
N LEU A 40 -13.67 13.54 -0.70
CA LEU A 40 -12.28 13.74 -1.11
C LEU A 40 -12.14 13.63 -2.63
N ILE A 41 -12.72 12.58 -3.23
CA ILE A 41 -12.71 12.40 -4.68
C ILE A 41 -13.37 13.57 -5.38
N GLU A 42 -14.53 14.04 -4.91
CA GLU A 42 -15.21 15.20 -5.48
C GLU A 42 -14.38 16.49 -5.36
N ILE A 43 -13.68 16.71 -4.25
CA ILE A 43 -12.77 17.85 -4.09
C ILE A 43 -11.61 17.77 -5.09
N VAL A 44 -10.98 16.60 -5.20
CA VAL A 44 -9.86 16.37 -6.13
C VAL A 44 -10.33 16.51 -7.57
N LYS A 45 -11.49 15.95 -7.93
CA LYS A 45 -12.16 16.07 -9.23
C LYS A 45 -12.41 17.54 -9.59
N LYS A 46 -13.04 18.30 -8.70
CA LYS A 46 -13.28 19.74 -8.91
C LYS A 46 -11.98 20.51 -9.12
N ARG A 47 -10.95 20.22 -8.31
CA ARG A 47 -9.64 20.83 -8.45
C ARG A 47 -8.99 20.48 -9.80
N PHE A 48 -9.01 19.22 -10.19
CA PHE A 48 -8.47 18.75 -11.47
C PHE A 48 -9.14 19.45 -12.66
N ILE A 49 -10.48 19.52 -12.67
CA ILE A 49 -11.25 20.22 -13.70
C ILE A 49 -10.94 21.73 -13.70
N SER A 50 -10.82 22.35 -12.52
CA SER A 50 -10.50 23.78 -12.41
C SER A 50 -9.12 24.14 -12.99
N LEU A 51 -8.22 23.16 -13.08
CA LEU A 51 -6.89 23.27 -13.69
C LEU A 51 -6.87 22.89 -15.18
N GLY A 52 -8.04 22.72 -15.81
CA GLY A 52 -8.18 22.37 -17.22
C GLY A 52 -8.21 20.87 -17.51
N GLY A 53 -8.18 20.02 -16.48
CA GLY A 53 -8.23 18.57 -16.64
C GLY A 53 -9.58 18.08 -17.16
N VAL A 54 -9.55 17.11 -18.06
CA VAL A 54 -10.73 16.47 -18.65
C VAL A 54 -10.94 15.08 -18.08
N ILE A 55 -12.17 14.74 -17.71
CA ILE A 55 -12.52 13.41 -17.18
C ILE A 55 -13.53 12.75 -18.12
N PHE A 56 -13.20 11.53 -18.53
CA PHE A 56 -14.09 10.66 -19.29
C PHE A 56 -14.64 9.57 -18.36
N GLU A 57 -15.83 9.78 -17.81
CA GLU A 57 -16.51 8.78 -16.95
C GLU A 57 -17.27 7.76 -17.81
N GLY A 58 -17.35 6.51 -17.34
CA GLY A 58 -18.05 5.43 -18.04
C GLY A 58 -17.25 4.75 -19.17
N TYR A 59 -16.01 5.19 -19.41
CA TYR A 59 -15.14 4.59 -20.42
C TYR A 59 -14.22 3.54 -19.80
N SER A 60 -14.11 2.39 -20.46
CA SER A 60 -13.06 1.40 -20.20
C SER A 60 -12.00 1.44 -21.29
N VAL A 61 -10.75 1.15 -20.92
CA VAL A 61 -9.64 1.03 -21.87
C VAL A 61 -9.62 -0.38 -22.43
N SER A 62 -9.69 -0.51 -23.76
CA SER A 62 -9.61 -1.79 -24.47
C SER A 62 -8.18 -2.17 -24.78
N SER A 63 -7.38 -1.23 -25.29
CA SER A 63 -5.97 -1.47 -25.60
C SER A 63 -5.14 -0.19 -25.47
N ILE A 64 -3.84 -0.39 -25.30
CA ILE A 64 -2.82 0.65 -25.29
C ILE A 64 -1.73 0.24 -26.28
N CYS A 65 -1.41 1.11 -27.23
CA CYS A 65 -0.32 0.92 -28.18
C CYS A 65 0.73 2.00 -27.98
N THR A 66 2.00 1.62 -27.90
CA THR A 66 3.11 2.56 -27.71
C THR A 66 3.91 2.69 -29.00
N TYR A 67 4.25 3.91 -29.35
CA TYR A 67 5.04 4.31 -30.52
C TYR A 67 6.22 5.17 -30.04
N GLU A 68 7.14 5.48 -30.95
CA GLU A 68 8.32 6.31 -30.63
C GLU A 68 7.93 7.67 -30.05
N ASN A 69 6.91 8.33 -30.61
CA ASN A 69 6.51 9.69 -30.26
C ASN A 69 5.17 9.79 -29.49
N ALA A 70 4.44 8.69 -29.29
CA ALA A 70 3.12 8.72 -28.66
C ALA A 70 2.74 7.39 -28.01
N ALA A 71 1.83 7.44 -27.04
CA ALA A 71 1.06 6.31 -26.57
C ALA A 71 -0.41 6.54 -26.90
N VAL A 72 -1.06 5.52 -27.47
CA VAL A 72 -2.43 5.61 -27.97
C VAL A 72 -3.31 4.66 -27.17
N LEU A 73 -4.38 5.19 -26.58
CA LEU A 73 -5.42 4.43 -25.90
C LEU A 73 -6.62 4.26 -26.83
N LEU A 74 -7.08 3.02 -26.97
CA LEU A 74 -8.39 2.72 -27.54
C LEU A 74 -9.37 2.45 -26.40
N LEU A 75 -10.45 3.22 -26.36
CA LEU A 75 -11.55 3.02 -25.42
C LEU A 75 -12.60 2.08 -26.02
N ALA A 76 -13.39 1.41 -25.18
CA ALA A 76 -14.34 0.38 -25.60
C ALA A 76 -15.41 0.84 -26.61
N GLU A 77 -15.70 2.14 -26.66
CA GLU A 77 -16.65 2.75 -27.60
C GLU A 77 -15.99 3.14 -28.94
N GLY A 78 -14.76 2.68 -29.20
CA GLY A 78 -13.99 2.99 -30.41
C GLY A 78 -13.29 4.36 -30.39
N LYS A 79 -13.43 5.12 -29.31
CA LYS A 79 -12.76 6.41 -29.14
C LYS A 79 -11.26 6.21 -28.96
N ILE A 80 -10.47 7.01 -29.68
CA ILE A 80 -9.01 6.97 -29.65
C ILE A 80 -8.49 8.23 -28.96
N LEU A 81 -7.56 8.05 -28.02
CA LEU A 81 -6.84 9.13 -27.35
C LEU A 81 -5.34 8.93 -27.55
N SER A 82 -4.60 10.01 -27.82
CA SER A 82 -3.14 9.99 -27.93
C SER A 82 -2.53 10.84 -26.82
N SER A 83 -1.44 10.37 -26.22
CA SER A 83 -0.72 11.09 -25.17
C SER A 83 0.80 10.86 -25.25
N HIS A 84 1.58 11.71 -24.58
CA HIS A 84 3.03 11.52 -24.46
C HIS A 84 3.38 10.46 -23.39
N LEU A 85 2.55 10.35 -22.37
CA LEU A 85 2.70 9.45 -21.23
C LEU A 85 1.31 8.98 -20.76
N ILE A 86 1.22 7.72 -20.35
CA ILE A 86 0.04 7.13 -19.72
C ILE A 86 0.40 6.79 -18.27
N ILE A 87 -0.44 7.24 -17.35
CA ILE A 87 -0.36 6.86 -15.94
C ILE A 87 -1.37 5.75 -15.67
N ASP A 88 -0.88 4.53 -15.44
CA ASP A 88 -1.71 3.41 -15.03
C ASP A 88 -2.03 3.52 -13.53
N ALA A 89 -3.23 4.02 -13.25
CA ALA A 89 -3.83 4.11 -11.92
C ALA A 89 -5.07 3.19 -11.77
N MET A 90 -5.09 2.05 -12.47
CA MET A 90 -6.21 1.09 -12.43
C MET A 90 -6.21 0.17 -11.20
N GLY A 91 -5.27 0.38 -10.28
CA GLY A 91 -5.16 -0.34 -9.02
C GLY A 91 -4.53 -1.73 -9.11
N ASN A 92 -4.66 -2.50 -8.03
CA ASN A 92 -4.02 -3.82 -7.86
C ASN A 92 -4.34 -4.83 -8.96
N PHE A 93 -5.49 -4.68 -9.64
CA PHE A 93 -5.94 -5.58 -10.68
C PHE A 93 -5.76 -5.03 -12.09
N SER A 94 -4.94 -3.98 -12.25
CA SER A 94 -4.60 -3.38 -13.54
C SER A 94 -4.28 -4.44 -14.60
N PRO A 95 -4.95 -4.43 -15.77
CA PRO A 95 -4.61 -5.30 -16.89
C PRO A 95 -3.19 -5.09 -17.40
N VAL A 96 -2.64 -3.88 -17.29
CA VAL A 96 -1.24 -3.59 -17.66
C VAL A 96 -0.30 -4.28 -16.68
N VAL A 97 -0.54 -4.17 -15.38
CA VAL A 97 0.26 -4.86 -14.35
C VAL A 97 0.22 -6.37 -14.55
N LYS A 98 -0.94 -6.95 -14.88
CA LYS A 98 -1.07 -8.38 -15.19
C LYS A 98 -0.19 -8.82 -16.36
N GLN A 99 -0.07 -7.98 -17.40
CA GLN A 99 0.83 -8.22 -18.53
C GLN A 99 2.30 -8.13 -18.12
N ILE A 100 2.70 -7.10 -17.36
CA ILE A 100 4.08 -6.94 -16.89
C ILE A 100 4.51 -8.15 -16.03
N ARG A 101 3.59 -8.62 -15.19
CA ARG A 101 3.83 -9.75 -14.28
C ARG A 101 3.63 -11.11 -14.96
N SER A 102 3.24 -11.16 -16.23
CA SER A 102 2.97 -12.40 -16.98
C SER A 102 2.06 -13.39 -16.25
N GLY A 103 1.02 -12.89 -15.59
CA GLY A 103 0.09 -13.72 -14.81
C GLY A 103 0.67 -14.35 -13.53
N ARG A 104 1.84 -13.91 -13.06
CA ARG A 104 2.44 -14.38 -11.79
C ARG A 104 1.46 -14.14 -10.63
N LYS A 105 1.27 -15.19 -9.82
CA LYS A 105 0.50 -15.11 -8.58
C LYS A 105 1.18 -14.15 -7.59
N PRO A 106 0.42 -13.42 -6.77
CA PRO A 106 1.00 -12.62 -5.70
C PRO A 106 1.74 -13.50 -4.69
N ASP A 107 2.77 -12.94 -4.04
CA ASP A 107 3.53 -13.61 -2.98
C ASP A 107 2.76 -13.68 -1.66
N GLY A 108 1.71 -12.86 -1.52
CA GLY A 108 0.80 -12.84 -0.39
C GLY A 108 -0.49 -12.12 -0.75
N VAL A 109 -1.54 -12.37 0.01
CA VAL A 109 -2.83 -11.70 -0.14
C VAL A 109 -3.34 -11.29 1.23
N CYS A 110 -3.88 -10.09 1.34
CA CYS A 110 -4.75 -9.73 2.45
C CYS A 110 -6.21 -9.77 2.00
N LEU A 111 -7.01 -10.51 2.73
CA LEU A 111 -8.45 -10.54 2.60
C LEU A 111 -9.02 -9.66 3.70
N VAL A 112 -9.84 -8.67 3.33
CA VAL A 112 -10.57 -7.83 4.28
C VAL A 112 -12.06 -8.02 4.10
N VAL A 113 -12.77 -8.00 5.21
CA VAL A 113 -14.23 -7.85 5.30
C VAL A 113 -14.53 -6.83 6.39
N GLY A 114 -15.73 -6.27 6.39
CA GLY A 114 -16.12 -5.34 7.43
C GLY A 114 -17.44 -4.66 7.16
N SER A 115 -17.75 -3.69 8.00
CA SER A 115 -18.93 -2.86 7.85
C SER A 115 -18.68 -1.44 8.37
N CYS A 116 -19.50 -0.52 7.89
CA CYS A 116 -19.77 0.73 8.58
C CYS A 116 -21.16 0.63 9.18
N ALA A 117 -21.29 0.88 10.47
CA ALA A 117 -22.55 0.81 11.19
C ALA A 117 -22.71 1.99 12.14
N ARG A 118 -23.96 2.36 12.39
CA ARG A 118 -24.36 3.40 13.35
C ARG A 118 -24.92 2.77 14.61
N GLY A 119 -24.62 3.35 15.77
CA GLY A 119 -25.16 2.91 17.07
C GLY A 119 -24.11 2.84 18.18
N PHE A 120 -22.86 3.20 17.89
CA PHE A 120 -21.77 3.17 18.87
C PHE A 120 -21.82 4.39 19.79
N LYS A 121 -22.04 4.17 21.09
CA LYS A 121 -22.12 5.26 22.09
C LYS A 121 -20.75 5.83 22.44
N ASP A 122 -19.75 4.96 22.63
CA ASP A 122 -18.36 5.33 22.94
C ASP A 122 -17.46 5.11 21.72
N ASN A 123 -17.34 6.12 20.86
CA ASN A 123 -16.68 6.01 19.56
C ASN A 123 -15.61 7.12 19.36
N SER A 124 -14.69 7.24 20.33
CA SER A 124 -13.61 8.24 20.31
C SER A 124 -12.23 7.64 20.04
N THR A 125 -12.08 6.32 20.12
CA THR A 125 -10.82 5.59 19.98
C THR A 125 -10.73 4.86 18.64
N SER A 126 -9.52 4.49 18.24
CA SER A 126 -9.27 3.71 17.03
C SER A 126 -8.28 2.59 17.32
N ASP A 127 -8.54 1.44 16.71
CA ASP A 127 -7.66 0.29 16.73
C ASP A 127 -6.95 0.22 15.37
N VAL A 128 -5.62 0.38 15.40
CA VAL A 128 -4.78 0.36 14.19
C VAL A 128 -4.44 -1.06 13.77
N ILE A 129 -4.27 -1.96 14.74
CA ILE A 129 -4.18 -3.40 14.51
C ILE A 129 -4.44 -4.07 15.87
N TYR A 130 -5.47 -4.90 15.91
CA TYR A 130 -5.82 -5.67 17.10
C TYR A 130 -5.92 -7.15 16.75
N SER A 131 -5.37 -7.99 17.62
CA SER A 131 -5.48 -9.45 17.51
C SER A 131 -5.50 -10.03 18.91
N SER A 132 -6.50 -10.86 19.18
CA SER A 132 -6.68 -11.52 20.48
C SER A 132 -7.07 -12.99 20.35
N SER A 133 -7.52 -13.43 19.17
CA SER A 133 -7.81 -14.83 18.93
C SER A 133 -6.56 -15.60 18.57
N SER A 134 -6.49 -16.86 19.02
CA SER A 134 -5.62 -17.86 18.39
C SER A 134 -5.97 -18.01 16.90
N VAL A 135 -5.09 -18.66 16.14
CA VAL A 135 -5.39 -19.08 14.76
C VAL A 135 -6.72 -19.81 14.72
N LYS A 136 -7.60 -19.39 13.79
CA LYS A 136 -8.94 -19.93 13.61
C LYS A 136 -9.08 -20.56 12.23
N LYS A 137 -9.99 -21.53 12.15
CA LYS A 137 -10.43 -22.11 10.88
C LYS A 137 -11.54 -21.28 10.22
N VAL A 138 -11.34 -20.89 8.96
CA VAL A 138 -12.30 -20.23 8.09
C VAL A 138 -12.33 -20.97 6.75
N GLY A 139 -13.48 -21.52 6.39
CA GLY A 139 -13.56 -22.53 5.32
C GLY A 139 -12.63 -23.70 5.63
N ASP A 140 -11.77 -24.04 4.67
CA ASP A 140 -10.75 -25.10 4.80
C ASP A 140 -9.36 -24.56 5.21
N SER A 141 -9.26 -23.29 5.56
CA SER A 141 -7.97 -22.63 5.85
C SER A 141 -7.83 -22.19 7.30
N GLU A 142 -6.62 -22.36 7.82
CA GLU A 142 -6.18 -21.78 9.09
C GLU A 142 -5.72 -20.35 8.88
N VAL A 143 -6.30 -19.41 9.62
CA VAL A 143 -6.06 -17.97 9.48
C VAL A 143 -5.87 -17.29 10.83
N GLN A 144 -4.98 -16.31 10.88
CA GLN A 144 -4.95 -15.34 11.96
C GLN A 144 -5.88 -14.18 11.60
N LEU A 145 -6.84 -13.87 12.48
CA LEU A 145 -7.77 -12.77 12.29
C LEU A 145 -7.26 -11.53 13.03
N PHE A 146 -7.22 -10.42 12.30
CA PHE A 146 -6.88 -9.10 12.80
C PHE A 146 -8.07 -8.17 12.66
N TRP A 147 -8.11 -7.16 13.51
CA TRP A 147 -9.16 -6.16 13.54
C TRP A 147 -8.57 -4.76 13.42
N GLU A 148 -9.31 -3.91 12.70
CA GLU A 148 -9.09 -2.48 12.60
C GLU A 148 -10.44 -1.80 12.81
N ALA A 149 -10.49 -0.72 13.60
CA ALA A 149 -11.73 -0.01 13.81
C ALA A 149 -11.51 1.47 14.11
N PHE A 150 -12.33 2.33 13.53
CA PHE A 150 -12.21 3.77 13.70
C PHE A 150 -13.55 4.48 13.56
N PRO A 151 -13.71 5.66 14.20
CA PRO A 151 -14.90 6.49 14.03
C PRO A 151 -15.04 6.90 12.55
N ALA A 152 -16.22 6.70 11.98
CA ALA A 152 -16.54 7.11 10.63
C ALA A 152 -16.78 8.62 10.58
N GLY A 153 -16.82 9.17 9.36
CA GLY A 153 -17.07 10.60 9.19
C GLY A 153 -18.50 11.03 9.03
N SER A 154 -19.36 10.07 8.74
CA SER A 154 -20.79 10.28 8.57
C SER A 154 -21.49 10.67 9.87
N GLY A 155 -20.90 10.39 11.03
CA GLY A 155 -21.45 10.81 12.32
C GLY A 155 -20.62 10.35 13.52
N PRO A 156 -20.81 10.94 14.71
CA PRO A 156 -20.10 10.53 15.93
C PRO A 156 -20.46 9.12 16.39
N LEU A 157 -21.64 8.62 16.02
CA LEU A 157 -22.13 7.28 16.37
C LEU A 157 -21.81 6.22 15.32
N ASP A 158 -21.18 6.64 14.22
CA ASP A 158 -20.89 5.78 13.07
C ASP A 158 -19.45 5.27 13.21
N ARG A 159 -19.24 3.97 13.11
CA ARG A 159 -17.91 3.34 13.21
C ARG A 159 -17.70 2.42 12.02
N THR A 160 -16.49 2.42 11.50
CA THR A 160 -16.05 1.44 10.51
C THR A 160 -15.22 0.39 11.22
N THR A 161 -15.56 -0.87 11.01
CA THR A 161 -14.91 -2.02 11.62
C THR A 161 -14.53 -3.01 10.54
N TYR A 162 -13.26 -3.33 10.46
CA TYR A 162 -12.67 -4.32 9.57
C TYR A 162 -12.20 -5.52 10.35
N MET A 163 -12.32 -6.69 9.71
CA MET A 163 -11.61 -7.90 10.04
C MET A 163 -10.83 -8.33 8.81
N PHE A 164 -9.56 -8.68 8.99
CA PHE A 164 -8.70 -9.08 7.89
C PHE A 164 -7.77 -10.22 8.26
N THR A 165 -7.22 -10.87 7.23
CA THR A 165 -6.21 -11.90 7.39
C THR A 165 -5.19 -11.87 6.27
N TYR A 166 -3.94 -12.22 6.59
CA TYR A 166 -2.88 -12.41 5.60
C TYR A 166 -2.76 -13.89 5.25
N ILE A 167 -2.78 -14.20 3.97
CA ILE A 167 -2.68 -15.58 3.47
C ILE A 167 -1.62 -15.69 2.37
N ASP A 168 -1.10 -16.91 2.22
CA ASP A 168 -0.40 -17.34 1.02
C ASP A 168 -1.47 -17.82 0.00
N PRO A 169 -1.57 -17.23 -1.21
CA PRO A 169 -2.63 -17.56 -2.14
C PRO A 169 -2.49 -18.98 -2.70
N GLN A 170 -3.40 -19.87 -2.30
CA GLN A 170 -3.40 -21.28 -2.70
C GLN A 170 -4.83 -21.81 -2.93
N ALA A 171 -4.94 -23.01 -3.49
CA ALA A 171 -6.24 -23.67 -3.55
C ALA A 171 -6.76 -23.92 -2.13
N GLY A 172 -8.04 -23.66 -1.88
CA GLY A 172 -8.63 -23.75 -0.54
C GLY A 172 -8.38 -22.54 0.36
N SER A 173 -7.78 -21.45 -0.14
CA SER A 173 -7.80 -20.15 0.55
C SER A 173 -9.24 -19.72 0.87
N PRO A 174 -9.49 -19.02 2.00
CA PRO A 174 -10.83 -18.62 2.39
C PRO A 174 -11.51 -17.78 1.31
N LYS A 175 -12.81 -18.00 1.14
CA LYS A 175 -13.66 -17.09 0.35
C LYS A 175 -13.99 -15.84 1.16
N LEU A 176 -14.30 -14.74 0.46
CA LEU A 176 -14.71 -13.50 1.14
C LEU A 176 -16.05 -13.69 1.87
N GLU A 177 -16.93 -14.50 1.33
CA GLU A 177 -18.23 -14.85 1.92
C GLU A 177 -18.05 -15.59 3.25
N GLU A 178 -17.17 -16.60 3.29
CA GLU A 178 -16.83 -17.34 4.52
C GLU A 178 -16.20 -16.42 5.58
N LEU A 179 -15.32 -15.51 5.14
CA LEU A 179 -14.71 -14.54 6.04
C LEU A 179 -15.75 -13.52 6.57
N LEU A 180 -16.73 -13.13 5.74
CA LEU A 180 -17.79 -12.21 6.11
C LEU A 180 -18.78 -12.84 7.09
N GLU A 181 -19.11 -14.12 6.95
CA GLU A 181 -19.90 -14.87 7.95
C GLU A 181 -19.20 -14.84 9.32
N ARG A 182 -17.90 -15.15 9.33
CA ARG A 182 -17.08 -15.08 10.55
C ARG A 182 -16.99 -13.69 11.15
N TYR A 183 -16.98 -12.66 10.31
CA TYR A 183 -17.00 -11.27 10.77
C TYR A 183 -18.27 -10.98 11.58
N TRP A 184 -19.44 -11.38 11.09
CA TRP A 184 -20.70 -11.13 11.80
C TRP A 184 -20.79 -11.89 13.12
N ASP A 185 -20.25 -13.11 13.19
CA ASP A 185 -20.19 -13.90 14.42
C ASP A 185 -19.32 -13.24 15.50
N LEU A 186 -18.17 -12.69 15.10
CA LEU A 186 -17.14 -12.22 16.04
C LEU A 186 -17.21 -10.71 16.34
N MET A 187 -17.79 -9.92 15.44
CA MET A 187 -17.85 -8.46 15.59
C MET A 187 -18.53 -8.00 16.88
N PRO A 188 -19.64 -8.63 17.35
CA PRO A 188 -20.28 -8.22 18.60
C PRO A 188 -19.38 -8.30 19.83
N GLU A 189 -18.59 -9.38 19.93
CA GLU A 189 -17.63 -9.57 21.01
C GLU A 189 -16.51 -8.53 20.93
N TYR A 190 -15.94 -8.35 19.73
CA TYR A 190 -14.86 -7.40 19.53
C TYR A 190 -15.26 -5.94 19.83
N GLN A 191 -16.44 -5.51 19.38
CA GLN A 191 -16.93 -4.15 19.58
C GLN A 191 -17.67 -3.94 20.91
N GLY A 192 -18.00 -5.01 21.63
CA GLY A 192 -18.80 -4.93 22.86
C GLY A 192 -20.23 -4.43 22.63
N VAL A 193 -20.84 -4.74 21.48
CA VAL A 193 -22.20 -4.31 21.10
C VAL A 193 -22.94 -5.40 20.35
N THR A 194 -24.24 -5.55 20.55
CA THR A 194 -25.06 -6.52 19.80
C THR A 194 -25.45 -5.96 18.43
N LEU A 195 -25.62 -6.85 17.43
CA LEU A 195 -26.01 -6.44 16.08
C LEU A 195 -27.38 -5.74 16.04
N ASP A 196 -28.33 -6.14 16.89
CA ASP A 196 -29.67 -5.51 16.98
C ASP A 196 -29.62 -4.03 17.38
N ASN A 197 -28.54 -3.60 18.01
CA ASN A 197 -28.33 -2.20 18.38
C ASN A 197 -27.63 -1.38 17.29
N LEU A 198 -27.35 -1.99 16.14
CA LEU A 198 -26.59 -1.37 15.05
C LEU A 198 -27.42 -1.24 13.77
N GLU A 199 -27.38 -0.05 13.19
CA GLU A 199 -27.90 0.21 11.86
C GLU A 199 -26.75 0.07 10.84
N ILE A 200 -26.71 -1.05 10.11
CA ILE A 200 -25.67 -1.31 9.10
C ILE A 200 -25.82 -0.34 7.92
N GLN A 201 -24.85 0.55 7.76
CA GLN A 201 -24.82 1.53 6.66
C GLN A 201 -24.21 0.96 5.39
N ARG A 202 -23.16 0.13 5.53
CA ARG A 202 -22.42 -0.44 4.41
C ARG A 202 -21.70 -1.72 4.81
N VAL A 203 -21.66 -2.70 3.91
CA VAL A 203 -20.77 -3.88 4.00
C VAL A 203 -19.55 -3.67 3.09
N ILE A 204 -18.38 -4.10 3.56
CA ILE A 204 -17.09 -3.85 2.92
C ILE A 204 -16.37 -5.19 2.75
N TYR A 205 -15.74 -5.39 1.61
CA TYR A 205 -14.87 -6.52 1.35
C TYR A 205 -13.82 -6.16 0.30
N GLY A 206 -12.68 -6.82 0.33
CA GLY A 206 -11.57 -6.51 -0.58
C GLY A 206 -10.47 -7.56 -0.55
N ILE A 207 -9.73 -7.61 -1.66
CA ILE A 207 -8.58 -8.47 -1.85
C ILE A 207 -7.39 -7.58 -2.22
N PHE A 208 -6.33 -7.65 -1.43
CA PHE A 208 -5.11 -6.87 -1.64
C PHE A 208 -3.94 -7.81 -1.92
N PRO A 209 -3.54 -7.98 -3.19
CA PRO A 209 -2.35 -8.74 -3.52
C PRO A 209 -1.08 -7.99 -3.10
N THR A 210 -0.10 -8.73 -2.59
CA THR A 210 1.27 -8.25 -2.36
C THR A 210 2.25 -9.00 -3.25
N TYR A 211 3.24 -8.27 -3.74
CA TYR A 211 4.33 -8.81 -4.54
C TYR A 211 5.64 -8.34 -3.93
N ARG A 212 6.58 -9.25 -3.69
CA ARG A 212 7.89 -8.94 -3.10
C ARG A 212 8.73 -8.03 -3.99
N ASP A 213 8.59 -8.19 -5.30
CA ASP A 213 9.22 -7.35 -6.32
C ASP A 213 8.39 -6.07 -6.58
N SER A 214 8.09 -5.32 -5.51
CA SER A 214 7.45 -4.01 -5.57
C SER A 214 8.31 -2.93 -4.89
N PRO A 215 8.27 -1.66 -5.33
CA PRO A 215 7.46 -1.12 -6.44
C PRO A 215 7.80 -1.70 -7.80
N LEU A 216 6.80 -1.82 -8.68
CA LEU A 216 6.92 -2.43 -10.01
C LEU A 216 7.61 -1.46 -10.99
N PRO A 217 8.78 -1.83 -11.55
CA PRO A 217 9.44 -1.06 -12.59
C PRO A 217 8.57 -0.95 -13.85
N ALA A 218 8.63 0.18 -14.54
CA ALA A 218 7.97 0.36 -15.82
C ALA A 218 8.56 -0.59 -16.88
N ALA A 219 7.72 -1.42 -17.49
CA ALA A 219 8.16 -2.38 -18.53
C ALA A 219 7.99 -1.85 -19.96
N PHE A 220 7.18 -0.80 -20.14
CA PHE A 220 6.83 -0.25 -21.45
C PHE A 220 7.22 1.22 -21.52
N ASN A 221 7.65 1.66 -22.70
CA ASN A 221 7.83 3.08 -22.98
C ASN A 221 6.48 3.79 -22.82
N ARG A 222 6.51 5.02 -22.28
CA ARG A 222 5.36 5.92 -22.15
C ARG A 222 4.22 5.38 -21.28
N ILE A 223 4.46 4.36 -20.44
CA ILE A 223 3.49 3.84 -19.47
C ILE A 223 4.13 3.73 -18.10
N LEU A 224 3.56 4.38 -17.08
CA LEU A 224 4.03 4.35 -15.70
C LEU A 224 2.92 3.85 -14.78
N GLN A 225 3.22 2.82 -13.96
CA GLN A 225 2.32 2.37 -12.90
C GLN A 225 2.33 3.34 -11.72
N PHE A 226 1.15 3.63 -11.18
CA PHE A 226 0.95 4.60 -10.11
C PHE A 226 -0.08 4.12 -9.07
N GLY A 227 0.13 4.51 -7.81
CA GLY A 227 -0.70 4.05 -6.68
C GLY A 227 -0.61 2.54 -6.48
N ASP A 228 -1.73 1.90 -6.17
CA ASP A 228 -1.84 0.44 -6.02
C ASP A 228 -1.27 -0.34 -7.21
N ALA A 229 -1.38 0.19 -8.45
CA ALA A 229 -0.84 -0.48 -9.64
C ALA A 229 0.69 -0.58 -9.61
N SER A 230 1.39 0.33 -8.94
CA SER A 230 2.84 0.22 -8.76
C SER A 230 3.23 -0.71 -7.62
N GLY A 231 2.31 -1.10 -6.75
CA GLY A 231 2.63 -1.92 -5.58
C GLY A 231 3.47 -1.20 -4.51
N ILE A 232 3.55 0.13 -4.54
CA ILE A 232 4.34 0.92 -3.56
C ILE A 232 3.72 0.95 -2.14
N GLN A 233 2.54 0.36 -1.97
CA GLN A 233 1.85 0.27 -0.69
C GLN A 233 2.53 -0.74 0.26
N SER A 234 2.42 -0.50 1.56
CA SER A 234 2.94 -1.41 2.59
C SER A 234 2.26 -2.78 2.52
N PRO A 235 3.01 -3.89 2.54
CA PRO A 235 2.45 -5.24 2.62
C PRO A 235 1.88 -5.59 4.01
N VAL A 236 2.14 -4.74 5.01
CA VAL A 236 1.62 -4.89 6.37
C VAL A 236 0.30 -4.15 6.48
N SER A 237 0.31 -2.82 6.39
CA SER A 237 -0.92 -2.06 6.62
C SER A 237 -1.87 -1.98 5.42
N PHE A 238 -1.39 -2.29 4.20
CA PHE A 238 -2.09 -2.02 2.93
C PHE A 238 -2.52 -0.56 2.74
N GLY A 239 -1.81 0.37 3.38
CA GLY A 239 -2.07 1.81 3.29
C GLY A 239 -1.67 2.45 1.97
N GLY A 240 -2.42 2.18 0.89
CA GLY A 240 -2.17 2.72 -0.45
C GLY A 240 -2.08 4.26 -0.49
N PHE A 241 -3.05 4.95 0.11
CA PHE A 241 -3.04 6.43 0.17
C PHE A 241 -1.97 7.03 1.08
N GLY A 242 -1.67 6.39 2.22
CA GLY A 242 -0.58 6.84 3.09
C GLY A 242 0.75 6.82 2.32
N SER A 243 1.01 5.73 1.60
CA SER A 243 2.14 5.62 0.69
C SER A 243 2.07 6.65 -0.44
N LEU A 244 0.89 6.84 -1.06
CA LEU A 244 0.70 7.80 -2.14
C LEU A 244 1.03 9.23 -1.73
N THR A 245 0.45 9.70 -0.62
CA THR A 245 0.67 11.07 -0.12
C THR A 245 2.13 11.31 0.24
N ARG A 246 2.79 10.31 0.83
CA ARG A 246 4.23 10.33 1.13
C ARG A 246 5.08 10.47 -0.15
N HIS A 247 4.71 9.78 -1.23
CA HIS A 247 5.47 9.79 -2.49
C HIS A 247 5.01 10.83 -3.52
N LEU A 248 3.90 11.52 -3.29
CA LEU A 248 3.28 12.42 -4.28
C LEU A 248 4.24 13.51 -4.76
N GLY A 249 5.02 14.12 -3.85
CA GLY A 249 5.97 15.17 -4.19
C GLY A 249 7.08 14.71 -5.14
N ARG A 250 7.71 13.56 -4.86
CA ARG A 250 8.75 12.99 -5.73
C ARG A 250 8.20 12.50 -7.06
N LEU A 251 7.02 11.87 -7.05
CA LEU A 251 6.42 11.29 -8.25
C LEU A 251 5.92 12.38 -9.20
N SER A 252 5.24 13.42 -8.68
CA SER A 252 4.79 14.54 -9.51
C SER A 252 5.96 15.31 -10.14
N THR A 253 7.01 15.58 -9.36
CA THR A 253 8.23 16.23 -9.86
C THR A 253 8.92 15.37 -10.91
N GLY A 254 9.09 14.07 -10.63
CA GLY A 254 9.74 13.15 -11.54
C GLY A 254 8.96 12.92 -12.83
N VAL A 255 7.64 12.80 -12.78
CA VAL A 255 6.78 12.72 -13.98
C VAL A 255 6.89 14.00 -14.81
N TYR A 256 6.87 15.17 -14.16
CA TYR A 256 7.04 16.45 -14.86
C TYR A 256 8.40 16.55 -15.57
N GLU A 257 9.48 16.18 -14.89
CA GLU A 257 10.83 16.17 -15.49
C GLU A 257 10.94 15.16 -16.63
N ALA A 258 10.34 13.97 -16.47
CA ALA A 258 10.35 12.93 -17.49
C ALA A 258 9.61 13.37 -18.76
N VAL A 259 8.40 13.92 -18.64
CA VAL A 259 7.63 14.41 -19.79
C VAL A 259 8.33 15.59 -20.45
N ARG A 260 8.84 16.55 -19.66
CA ARG A 260 9.52 17.74 -20.20
C ARG A 260 10.83 17.41 -20.93
N GLY A 261 11.56 16.40 -20.45
CA GLY A 261 12.82 15.94 -21.05
C GLY A 261 12.66 14.84 -22.10
N ASP A 262 11.44 14.38 -22.39
CA ASP A 262 11.15 13.17 -23.17
C ASP A 262 11.91 11.92 -22.65
N PHE A 263 12.09 11.83 -21.32
CA PHE A 263 12.64 10.66 -20.62
C PHE A 263 11.53 9.67 -20.26
N VAL A 264 10.75 9.31 -21.27
CA VAL A 264 9.56 8.45 -21.16
C VAL A 264 9.82 7.05 -21.72
N ASP A 265 11.07 6.67 -21.92
CA ASP A 265 11.47 5.27 -22.11
C ASP A 265 11.27 4.45 -20.82
N SER A 266 11.11 3.13 -20.98
CA SER A 266 10.84 2.22 -19.86
C SER A 266 11.89 2.31 -18.75
N TYR A 267 13.17 2.46 -19.11
CA TYR A 267 14.25 2.62 -18.15
C TYR A 267 14.10 3.90 -17.33
N SER A 268 13.93 5.05 -17.97
CA SER A 268 13.77 6.33 -17.28
C SER A 268 12.52 6.36 -16.39
N LEU A 269 11.42 5.77 -16.85
CA LEU A 269 10.19 5.63 -16.05
C LEU A 269 10.37 4.65 -14.89
N SER A 270 11.16 3.59 -15.05
CA SER A 270 11.41 2.62 -13.98
C SER A 270 12.05 3.25 -12.75
N LEU A 271 12.84 4.30 -12.92
CA LEU A 271 13.48 5.04 -11.83
C LEU A 271 12.47 5.77 -10.91
N LEU A 272 11.22 5.98 -11.36
CA LEU A 272 10.15 6.55 -10.53
C LEU A 272 9.54 5.53 -9.56
N ASN A 273 9.67 4.23 -9.86
CA ASN A 273 9.30 3.12 -9.00
C ASN A 273 10.57 2.31 -8.63
N PRO A 274 11.53 2.92 -7.91
CA PRO A 274 12.78 2.26 -7.61
C PRO A 274 12.59 1.14 -6.60
N TYR A 275 13.59 0.26 -6.49
CA TYR A 275 13.69 -0.67 -5.37
C TYR A 275 13.66 0.07 -4.03
N MET A 276 12.82 -0.40 -3.09
CA MET A 276 12.63 0.20 -1.78
C MET A 276 12.93 -0.84 -0.68
N PRO A 277 14.16 -0.86 -0.12
CA PRO A 277 14.52 -1.86 0.88
C PRO A 277 13.69 -1.79 2.16
N ASN A 278 13.22 -0.61 2.57
CA ASN A 278 12.29 -0.48 3.69
C ASN A 278 10.94 -1.19 3.44
N LEU A 279 10.45 -1.13 2.20
CA LEU A 279 9.24 -1.82 1.78
C LEU A 279 9.49 -3.33 1.70
N SER A 280 10.55 -3.76 1.02
CA SER A 280 10.87 -5.19 0.90
C SER A 280 11.17 -5.84 2.26
N ALA A 281 11.85 -5.13 3.17
CA ALA A 281 12.09 -5.61 4.53
C ALA A 281 10.80 -5.80 5.33
N SER A 282 9.74 -5.04 5.02
CA SER A 282 8.45 -5.17 5.72
C SER A 282 7.68 -6.45 5.33
N TRP A 283 8.02 -7.08 4.20
CA TRP A 283 7.40 -8.33 3.77
C TRP A 283 7.58 -9.48 4.76
N LEU A 284 8.71 -9.50 5.50
CA LEU A 284 8.92 -10.48 6.57
C LEU A 284 7.82 -10.40 7.63
N PHE A 285 7.35 -9.20 7.98
CA PHE A 285 6.27 -9.05 8.96
C PHE A 285 4.96 -9.64 8.43
N GLN A 286 4.61 -9.36 7.17
CA GLN A 286 3.44 -9.98 6.53
C GLN A 286 3.53 -11.51 6.62
N ARG A 287 4.67 -12.08 6.20
CA ARG A 287 4.88 -13.54 6.22
C ARG A 287 4.82 -14.14 7.63
N ALA A 288 5.36 -13.42 8.62
CA ALA A 288 5.32 -13.86 10.01
C ALA A 288 3.91 -13.77 10.64
N MET A 289 3.05 -12.87 10.13
CA MET A 289 1.66 -12.69 10.56
C MET A 289 0.65 -13.55 9.78
N SER A 290 1.06 -14.24 8.71
CA SER A 290 0.23 -15.22 8.01
C SER A 290 0.22 -16.55 8.75
N ALA A 291 -0.96 -17.13 8.98
CA ALA A 291 -1.06 -18.48 9.50
C ALA A 291 -0.70 -19.53 8.43
N LYS A 292 -0.24 -20.71 8.87
CA LYS A 292 0.04 -21.86 8.01
C LYS A 292 -0.99 -22.95 8.30
N GLN A 293 -1.46 -23.64 7.26
CA GLN A 293 -2.36 -24.79 7.44
C GLN A 293 -1.72 -25.94 8.25
N GLN A 294 -0.43 -26.17 8.04
CA GLN A 294 0.36 -27.11 8.85
C GLN A 294 1.46 -26.32 9.54
N SER A 295 1.27 -26.08 10.83
CA SER A 295 2.15 -25.25 11.63
C SER A 295 2.79 -26.06 12.75
N ASP A 296 4.10 -25.94 12.88
CA ASP A 296 4.88 -26.52 13.99
C ASP A 296 5.07 -25.53 15.15
N VAL A 297 4.27 -24.46 15.17
CA VAL A 297 4.26 -23.45 16.23
C VAL A 297 2.87 -23.34 16.86
N SER A 298 2.82 -22.83 18.09
CA SER A 298 1.57 -22.63 18.83
C SER A 298 0.56 -21.81 18.00
N PRO A 299 -0.76 -22.12 18.06
CA PRO A 299 -1.82 -21.27 17.50
C PRO A 299 -1.81 -19.82 18.02
N ASP A 300 -1.17 -19.55 19.16
CA ASP A 300 -1.04 -18.21 19.75
C ASP A 300 0.26 -17.50 19.36
N PHE A 301 1.13 -18.16 18.58
CA PHE A 301 2.47 -17.65 18.28
C PHE A 301 2.46 -16.26 17.65
N ILE A 302 1.52 -16.00 16.74
CA ILE A 302 1.44 -14.71 16.04
C ILE A 302 1.09 -13.58 17.03
N ASN A 303 0.21 -13.84 18.00
CA ASN A 303 -0.12 -12.90 19.05
C ASN A 303 1.09 -12.65 19.96
N GLU A 304 1.82 -13.71 20.35
CA GLU A 304 3.03 -13.58 21.15
C GLU A 304 4.08 -12.73 20.42
N LEU A 305 4.31 -13.01 19.13
CA LEU A 305 5.26 -12.27 18.31
C LEU A 305 4.92 -10.78 18.21
N LEU A 306 3.65 -10.46 17.96
CA LEU A 306 3.19 -9.07 17.89
C LEU A 306 3.31 -8.36 19.24
N TYR A 307 2.88 -9.02 20.32
CA TYR A 307 2.98 -8.47 21.67
C TYR A 307 4.44 -8.13 22.02
N VAL A 308 5.36 -9.07 21.80
CA VAL A 308 6.78 -8.88 22.10
C VAL A 308 7.38 -7.75 21.25
N ASN A 309 7.07 -7.69 19.95
CA ASN A 309 7.52 -6.61 19.07
C ASN A 309 7.01 -5.23 19.51
N PHE A 310 5.69 -5.09 19.73
CA PHE A 310 5.10 -3.81 20.15
C PHE A 310 5.59 -3.38 21.53
N GLN A 311 5.75 -4.31 22.47
CA GLN A 311 6.32 -4.02 23.78
C GLN A 311 7.77 -3.51 23.67
N CYS A 312 8.59 -4.11 22.79
CA CYS A 312 9.95 -3.64 22.54
C CYS A 312 9.97 -2.25 21.89
N MET A 313 9.14 -2.02 20.87
CA MET A 313 9.03 -0.70 20.23
C MET A 313 8.55 0.38 21.19
N GLN A 314 7.59 0.06 22.07
CA GLN A 314 7.11 0.99 23.10
C GLN A 314 8.23 1.35 24.09
N LYS A 315 9.05 0.39 24.52
CA LYS A 315 10.22 0.66 25.37
C LYS A 315 11.26 1.55 24.68
N LEU A 316 11.40 1.45 23.36
CA LEU A 316 12.31 2.28 22.57
C LEU A 316 11.75 3.68 22.26
N GLY A 317 10.46 3.89 22.52
CA GLY A 317 9.80 5.19 22.44
C GLY A 317 9.34 5.62 21.05
N ASP A 318 8.79 6.84 20.99
CA ASP A 318 8.17 7.43 19.81
C ASP A 318 9.05 7.46 18.53
N PRO A 319 10.37 7.70 18.60
CA PRO A 319 11.23 7.65 17.42
C PRO A 319 11.30 6.28 16.73
N VAL A 320 10.90 5.21 17.41
CA VAL A 320 10.80 3.85 16.85
C VAL A 320 9.35 3.51 16.52
N LEU A 321 8.44 3.70 17.48
CA LEU A 321 7.05 3.25 17.34
C LEU A 321 6.26 4.04 16.29
N ARG A 322 6.33 5.37 16.30
CA ARG A 322 5.53 6.21 15.38
C ARG A 322 5.84 5.97 13.90
N PRO A 323 7.11 5.97 13.43
CA PRO A 323 7.38 5.70 12.03
C PRO A 323 6.95 4.28 11.63
N PHE A 324 7.10 3.28 12.50
CA PHE A 324 6.63 1.92 12.24
C PHE A 324 5.11 1.87 12.01
N LEU A 325 4.32 2.53 12.87
CA LEU A 325 2.86 2.63 12.72
C LEU A 325 2.41 3.39 11.46
N GLN A 326 3.34 4.10 10.79
CA GLN A 326 3.11 4.81 9.53
C GLN A 326 3.78 4.11 8.34
N ASP A 327 4.11 2.83 8.48
CA ASP A 327 4.79 2.01 7.47
C ASP A 327 6.13 2.57 7.00
N VAL A 328 6.81 3.31 7.88
CA VAL A 328 8.16 3.81 7.63
C VAL A 328 9.16 2.97 8.41
N ILE A 329 9.64 1.91 7.76
CA ILE A 329 10.73 1.11 8.29
C ILE A 329 12.06 1.87 8.07
N LYS A 330 12.80 2.06 9.16
CA LYS A 330 14.15 2.66 9.18
C LYS A 330 15.14 1.67 9.75
N PHE A 331 16.37 1.68 9.25
CA PHE A 331 17.42 0.74 9.66
C PHE A 331 17.65 0.73 11.19
N GLY A 332 17.97 1.87 11.79
CA GLY A 332 18.28 1.98 13.21
C GLY A 332 17.14 1.51 14.14
N PRO A 333 15.91 2.05 14.00
CA PRO A 333 14.73 1.57 14.72
C PRO A 333 14.48 0.06 14.58
N LEU A 334 14.59 -0.49 13.37
CA LEU A 334 14.41 -1.92 13.12
C LEU A 334 15.49 -2.75 13.83
N ALA A 335 16.76 -2.38 13.68
CA ALA A 335 17.89 -3.07 14.31
C ALA A 335 17.78 -3.08 15.85
N LYS A 336 17.43 -1.93 16.45
CA LYS A 336 17.20 -1.81 17.90
C LYS A 336 16.05 -2.68 18.38
N THR A 337 14.95 -2.71 17.62
CA THR A 337 13.77 -3.53 17.96
C THR A 337 14.14 -5.02 17.93
N LEU A 338 14.75 -5.49 16.84
CA LEU A 338 15.18 -6.88 16.71
C LEU A 338 16.18 -7.28 17.80
N GLY A 339 17.18 -6.44 18.08
CA GLY A 339 18.14 -6.69 19.16
C GLY A 339 17.47 -6.79 20.53
N LEU A 340 16.50 -5.91 20.82
CA LEU A 340 15.78 -5.94 22.09
C LEU A 340 14.86 -7.17 22.22
N VAL A 341 14.27 -7.65 21.13
CA VAL A 341 13.52 -8.91 21.09
C VAL A 341 14.44 -10.10 21.36
N MET A 342 15.61 -10.15 20.72
CA MET A 342 16.60 -11.21 20.95
C MET A 342 17.09 -11.26 22.40
N LEU A 343 17.22 -10.11 23.06
CA LEU A 343 17.63 -10.02 24.46
C LEU A 343 16.52 -10.39 25.44
N ASN A 344 15.28 -9.93 25.20
CA ASN A 344 14.17 -10.11 26.15
C ASN A 344 13.45 -11.46 26.00
N LYS A 345 13.41 -12.02 24.79
CA LYS A 345 12.62 -13.21 24.43
C LYS A 345 13.35 -14.13 23.43
N PRO A 346 14.58 -14.58 23.70
CA PRO A 346 15.37 -15.40 22.75
C PRO A 346 14.66 -16.70 22.33
N GLN A 347 13.82 -17.28 23.19
CA GLN A 347 13.07 -18.50 22.92
C GLN A 347 12.05 -18.37 21.78
N ILE A 348 11.68 -17.15 21.36
CA ILE A 348 10.77 -16.94 20.23
C ILE A 348 11.46 -17.18 18.88
N ILE A 349 12.80 -17.12 18.84
CA ILE A 349 13.58 -17.18 17.60
C ILE A 349 13.37 -18.52 16.87
N PRO A 350 13.49 -19.71 17.50
CA PRO A 350 13.20 -20.97 16.82
C PRO A 350 11.80 -21.02 16.19
N SER A 351 10.79 -20.45 16.87
CA SER A 351 9.43 -20.37 16.36
C SER A 351 9.31 -19.42 15.17
N ILE A 352 10.04 -18.29 15.15
CA ILE A 352 10.14 -17.41 13.96
C ILE A 352 10.73 -18.19 12.78
N PHE A 353 11.80 -18.96 13.00
CA PHE A 353 12.42 -19.77 11.95
C PHE A 353 11.45 -20.83 11.39
N LYS A 354 10.68 -21.49 12.25
CA LYS A 354 9.63 -22.44 11.83
C LYS A 354 8.47 -21.74 11.10
N GLN A 355 8.05 -20.58 11.59
CA GLN A 355 6.95 -19.82 10.98
C GLN A 355 7.32 -19.25 9.62
N VAL A 356 8.51 -18.68 9.49
CA VAL A 356 8.88 -17.94 8.27
C VAL A 356 9.63 -18.82 7.28
N GLY A 357 10.52 -19.69 7.78
CA GLY A 357 11.42 -20.52 6.97
C GLY A 357 12.78 -19.85 6.72
N ILE A 358 13.85 -20.67 6.70
CA ILE A 358 15.24 -20.23 6.48
C ILE A 358 15.42 -19.47 5.16
N PRO A 359 14.91 -19.95 4.00
CA PRO A 359 15.13 -19.26 2.73
C PRO A 359 14.60 -17.82 2.73
N VAL A 360 13.46 -17.59 3.38
CA VAL A 360 12.87 -16.25 3.52
C VAL A 360 13.73 -15.35 4.41
N LEU A 361 14.28 -15.88 5.50
CA LEU A 361 15.13 -15.09 6.38
C LEU A 361 16.46 -14.68 5.70
N VAL A 362 17.01 -15.56 4.86
CA VAL A 362 18.20 -15.26 4.06
C VAL A 362 17.89 -14.15 3.05
N ASP A 363 16.80 -14.27 2.31
CA ASP A 363 16.32 -13.23 1.37
C ASP A 363 16.12 -11.89 2.07
N TRP A 364 15.41 -11.89 3.21
CA TRP A 364 15.19 -10.70 4.02
C TRP A 364 16.47 -10.06 4.54
N SER A 365 17.51 -10.84 4.88
CA SER A 365 18.79 -10.30 5.34
C SER A 365 19.46 -9.40 4.29
N GLY A 366 19.29 -9.71 3.00
CA GLY A 366 19.72 -8.87 1.90
C GLY A 366 19.01 -7.52 1.89
N HIS A 367 17.68 -7.53 2.07
CA HIS A 367 16.89 -6.29 2.18
C HIS A 367 17.27 -5.46 3.42
N PHE A 368 17.53 -6.12 4.55
CA PHE A 368 18.00 -5.46 5.78
C PHE A 368 19.37 -4.79 5.58
N PHE A 369 20.32 -5.47 4.92
CA PHE A 369 21.61 -4.88 4.57
C PHE A 369 21.44 -3.68 3.63
N MET A 370 20.62 -3.83 2.58
CA MET A 370 20.34 -2.74 1.63
C MET A 370 19.66 -1.55 2.30
N LEU A 371 18.83 -1.77 3.32
CA LEU A 371 18.23 -0.71 4.12
C LEU A 371 19.31 0.10 4.87
N GLY A 372 20.29 -0.58 5.47
CA GLY A 372 21.46 0.05 6.07
C GLY A 372 22.32 0.80 5.05
N TYR A 373 22.56 0.19 3.90
CA TYR A 373 23.32 0.80 2.80
C TYR A 373 22.65 2.06 2.24
N TYR A 374 21.34 2.04 2.00
CA TYR A 374 20.57 3.21 1.56
C TYR A 374 20.55 4.30 2.63
N THR A 375 20.51 3.93 3.91
CA THR A 375 20.64 4.89 5.01
C THR A 375 21.99 5.60 4.96
N LEU A 376 23.08 4.86 4.73
CA LEU A 376 24.43 5.41 4.58
C LEU A 376 24.52 6.34 3.35
N LEU A 377 24.07 5.87 2.19
CA LEU A 377 24.10 6.67 0.96
C LEU A 377 23.28 7.95 1.08
N SER A 378 22.06 7.87 1.60
CA SER A 378 21.21 9.05 1.78
C SER A 378 21.75 10.03 2.82
N THR A 379 22.53 9.57 3.80
CA THR A 379 23.07 10.44 4.86
C THR A 379 24.38 11.11 4.42
N PHE A 380 25.26 10.37 3.75
CA PHE A 380 26.62 10.83 3.47
C PHE A 380 26.89 11.12 1.99
N ALA A 381 26.34 10.33 1.07
CA ALA A 381 26.60 10.49 -0.37
C ALA A 381 25.63 11.47 -1.04
N ASP A 382 24.34 11.45 -0.69
CA ASP A 382 23.32 12.35 -1.26
C ASP A 382 23.74 13.82 -1.16
N PRO A 383 24.13 14.38 0.01
CA PRO A 383 24.48 15.80 0.10
C PRO A 383 25.62 16.22 -0.83
N VAL A 384 26.62 15.34 -1.01
CA VAL A 384 27.77 15.58 -1.88
C VAL A 384 27.34 15.56 -3.34
N ILE A 385 26.64 14.51 -3.77
CA ILE A 385 26.18 14.36 -5.17
C ILE A 385 25.19 15.47 -5.52
N ARG A 386 24.26 15.80 -4.61
CA ARG A 386 23.23 16.84 -4.81
C ARG A 386 23.84 18.21 -5.08
N SER A 387 25.00 18.52 -4.49
CA SER A 387 25.74 19.76 -4.75
C SER A 387 26.31 19.84 -6.18
N LEU A 388 26.55 18.70 -6.82
CA LEU A 388 27.15 18.60 -8.14
C LEU A 388 26.11 18.49 -9.28
N LEU A 389 24.84 18.21 -8.97
CA LEU A 389 23.79 17.92 -9.96
C LEU A 389 23.58 19.02 -11.00
N ASN A 390 23.84 20.27 -10.66
CA ASN A 390 23.65 21.39 -11.59
C ASN A 390 24.66 21.39 -12.75
N ALA A 391 25.78 20.67 -12.61
CA ALA A 391 26.76 20.50 -13.67
C ALA A 391 26.43 19.34 -14.63
N PHE A 392 25.44 18.51 -14.30
CA PHE A 392 25.14 17.32 -15.10
C PHE A 392 24.26 17.63 -16.33
N PRO A 393 24.46 16.91 -17.45
CA PRO A 393 23.53 16.95 -18.58
C PRO A 393 22.09 16.62 -18.15
N PRO A 394 21.05 17.09 -18.87
CA PRO A 394 19.66 16.97 -18.44
C PRO A 394 19.20 15.55 -18.09
N ARG A 395 19.52 14.54 -18.92
CA ARG A 395 19.15 13.14 -18.66
C ARG A 395 19.86 12.59 -17.43
N MET A 396 21.17 12.80 -17.33
CA MET A 396 21.96 12.36 -16.17
C MET A 396 21.48 13.03 -14.89
N LYS A 397 21.11 14.32 -14.94
CA LYS A 397 20.52 15.04 -13.81
C LYS A 397 19.19 14.41 -13.37
N TYR A 398 18.32 14.07 -14.32
CA TYR A 398 17.06 13.35 -14.04
C TYR A 398 17.34 12.00 -13.35
N GLU A 399 18.21 11.17 -13.93
CA GLU A 399 18.54 9.85 -13.38
C GLU A 399 19.09 9.94 -11.96
N TRP A 400 20.05 10.84 -11.72
CA TRP A 400 20.59 11.05 -10.38
C TRP A 400 19.55 11.58 -9.39
N ASN A 401 18.67 12.51 -9.79
CA ASN A 401 17.56 12.93 -8.93
C ASN A 401 16.72 11.73 -8.47
N ARG A 402 16.41 10.79 -9.38
CA ARG A 402 15.65 9.57 -9.05
C ARG A 402 16.42 8.61 -8.15
N TYR A 403 17.74 8.43 -8.36
CA TYR A 403 18.56 7.61 -7.46
C TYR A 403 18.66 8.19 -6.05
N LEU A 404 18.83 9.50 -5.93
CA LEU A 404 18.86 10.17 -4.62
C LEU A 404 17.52 10.05 -3.90
N GLU A 405 16.40 10.22 -4.63
CA GLU A 405 15.06 9.93 -4.10
C GLU A 405 14.92 8.47 -3.66
N ALA A 406 15.41 7.51 -4.45
CA ALA A 406 15.38 6.09 -4.10
C ALA A 406 16.11 5.82 -2.77
N TRP A 407 17.29 6.42 -2.55
CA TRP A 407 18.02 6.26 -1.30
C TRP A 407 17.27 6.85 -0.12
N LYS A 408 16.76 8.07 -0.25
CA LYS A 408 16.03 8.78 0.81
C LYS A 408 14.74 8.07 1.21
N TYR A 409 13.91 7.73 0.22
CA TYR A 409 12.61 7.11 0.46
C TYR A 409 12.75 5.61 0.80
N GLY A 410 13.68 4.91 0.16
CA GLY A 410 13.98 3.51 0.43
C GLY A 410 14.64 3.26 1.79
N SER A 411 15.31 4.27 2.36
CA SER A 411 15.80 4.23 3.76
C SER A 411 14.78 4.67 4.81
N GLY A 412 13.65 5.25 4.37
CA GLY A 412 12.65 5.86 5.25
C GLY A 412 13.06 7.22 5.83
N LEU A 413 14.17 7.81 5.39
CA LEU A 413 14.68 9.10 5.89
C LEU A 413 13.87 10.32 5.41
N ASP A 414 12.87 10.12 4.55
CA ASP A 414 11.88 11.13 4.23
C ASP A 414 10.89 11.43 5.38
N TYR A 415 10.74 10.50 6.34
CA TYR A 415 9.90 10.69 7.52
C TYR A 415 10.51 11.68 8.52
N LYS A 416 9.71 12.66 8.92
CA LYS A 416 9.98 13.63 9.99
C LYS A 416 8.99 13.38 11.14
N LEU A 417 9.50 13.39 12.37
CA LEU A 417 8.72 13.12 13.59
C LEU A 417 7.72 14.25 13.88
#